data_AF-A0A2Z5FU13-F1
#
_entry.id   AF-A0A2Z5FU13-F1
#
_cell.length_a   1.000
_cell.length_b   1.000
_cell.length_c   1.000
_cell.angle_alpha   90.00
_cell.angle_beta   90.00
_cell.angle_gamma   90.00
#
_symmetry.space_group_name_H-M   'P 1'
#
loop_
_entity.id
_entity.type
_entity.pdbx_description
1 polymer ?
#
loop_
_entity_poly.entity_id
_entity_poly.type
_entity_poly.pdbx_seq_one_letter_code
_entity_poly.pdbx_strand_id
1 'polypeptide(L)'
;MGSPKVIIHFIPLEAFAGGPTYDVRPIYDNPQLIAPMGTTVWGHRLNLDGVVAFGNRQPCETYTQLFRNGVLEVVQGRILASQHEGRLVIPSVAFEEYIVRYLPQCFRLLETIGAGLPIVVAMTLTNTKDLWMGVDTFLRDEAGYPIDAETIILPETIVETFATPAQLILKPMFDLIWNACGFPASQNFDADGNWVTRRR
;
A
#
# COMPACT_ATOMS: atom_id res chain seq x y z
N MET A 1 18.82 8.34 -8.81
CA MET A 1 17.98 8.03 -7.63
C MET A 1 16.73 7.32 -8.14
N GLY A 2 16.23 6.33 -7.39
CA GLY A 2 15.05 5.55 -7.81
C GLY A 2 13.75 6.33 -7.65
N SER A 3 12.70 5.95 -8.39
CA SER A 3 11.35 6.51 -8.20
C SER A 3 10.78 6.15 -6.82
N PRO A 4 10.03 7.05 -6.15
CA PRO A 4 9.41 6.76 -4.86
C PRO A 4 8.39 5.63 -4.95
N LYS A 5 8.35 4.76 -3.93
CA LYS A 5 7.46 3.59 -3.91
C LYS A 5 6.80 3.40 -2.56
N VAL A 6 5.54 2.97 -2.60
CA VAL A 6 4.82 2.38 -1.48
C VAL A 6 4.98 0.87 -1.57
N ILE A 7 5.32 0.25 -0.46
CA ILE A 7 5.44 -1.20 -0.29
C ILE A 7 4.53 -1.58 0.87
N ILE A 8 3.64 -2.54 0.67
CA ILE A 8 2.77 -3.07 1.72
C ILE A 8 2.98 -4.58 1.78
N HIS A 9 3.33 -5.07 2.96
CA HIS A 9 3.45 -6.49 3.24
C HIS A 9 2.24 -6.95 4.06
N PHE A 10 1.68 -8.08 3.65
CA PHE A 10 0.74 -8.85 4.45
C PHE A 10 1.40 -10.17 4.79
N ILE A 11 1.61 -10.42 6.07
CA ILE A 11 2.45 -11.50 6.55
C ILE A 11 1.61 -12.35 7.51
N PRO A 12 1.08 -13.50 7.06
CA PRO A 12 0.49 -14.47 7.97
C PRO A 12 1.52 -14.85 9.03
N LEU A 13 1.15 -14.88 10.32
CA LEU A 13 2.11 -15.24 11.38
C LEU A 13 2.69 -16.65 11.16
N GLU A 14 1.91 -17.56 10.58
CA GLU A 14 2.38 -18.91 10.24
C GLU A 14 3.53 -18.92 9.22
N ALA A 15 3.73 -17.85 8.45
CA ALA A 15 4.87 -17.72 7.53
C ALA A 15 6.23 -17.77 8.25
N PHE A 16 6.28 -17.42 9.55
CA PHE A 16 7.50 -17.49 10.37
C PHE A 16 7.68 -18.82 11.09
N ALA A 17 6.62 -19.63 11.21
CA ALA A 17 6.63 -20.87 11.99
C ALA A 17 7.09 -22.10 11.19
N GLY A 18 7.75 -21.90 10.03
CA GLY A 18 7.97 -22.97 9.06
C GLY A 18 6.65 -23.50 8.47
N GLY A 19 5.65 -22.62 8.38
CA GLY A 19 4.26 -22.95 8.05
C GLY A 19 4.02 -23.49 6.63
N PRO A 20 2.77 -23.44 6.16
CA PRO A 20 2.38 -24.09 4.92
C PRO A 20 3.09 -23.50 3.70
N THR A 21 3.47 -24.38 2.78
CA THR A 21 3.80 -24.01 1.41
C THR A 21 2.51 -24.11 0.59
N TYR A 22 1.92 -22.98 0.22
CA TYR A 22 0.68 -22.95 -0.57
C TYR A 22 0.97 -23.28 -2.04
N ASP A 23 0.03 -24.00 -2.66
CA ASP A 23 0.03 -24.16 -4.11
C ASP A 23 -0.45 -22.87 -4.77
N VAL A 24 0.47 -22.17 -5.44
CA VAL A 24 0.18 -20.90 -6.13
C VAL A 24 -0.37 -21.10 -7.55
N ARG A 25 -0.42 -22.35 -8.06
CA ARG A 25 -0.91 -22.63 -9.42
C ARG A 25 -2.34 -22.16 -9.67
N PRO A 26 -3.31 -22.35 -8.75
CA PRO A 26 -4.66 -21.82 -8.95
C PRO A 26 -4.71 -20.30 -9.12
N ILE A 27 -3.80 -19.56 -8.48
CA ILE A 27 -3.68 -18.10 -8.61
C ILE A 27 -3.02 -17.73 -9.95
N TYR A 28 -2.02 -18.50 -10.39
CA TYR A 28 -1.39 -18.33 -11.69
C TYR A 28 -2.37 -18.58 -12.85
N ASP A 29 -3.16 -19.66 -12.78
CA ASP A 29 -4.12 -20.03 -13.82
C ASP A 29 -5.33 -19.06 -13.88
N ASN A 30 -5.60 -18.34 -12.78
CA ASN A 30 -6.62 -17.29 -12.71
C ASN A 30 -6.02 -15.95 -12.27
N PRO A 31 -5.35 -15.21 -13.18
CA PRO A 31 -4.64 -13.97 -12.86
C PRO A 31 -5.54 -12.83 -12.38
N GLN A 32 -6.87 -12.98 -12.46
CA GLN A 32 -7.83 -12.02 -11.89
C GLN A 32 -7.84 -12.03 -10.35
N LEU A 33 -7.32 -13.10 -9.73
CA LEU A 33 -7.20 -13.20 -8.27
C LEU A 33 -6.04 -12.38 -7.70
N ILE A 34 -5.07 -12.00 -8.53
CA ILE A 34 -3.86 -11.26 -8.12
C ILE A 34 -3.65 -10.01 -8.98
N ALA A 35 -4.60 -9.07 -8.93
CA ALA A 35 -4.46 -7.80 -9.64
C ALA A 35 -3.43 -6.89 -8.95
N PRO A 36 -2.46 -6.28 -9.66
CA PRO A 36 -1.58 -5.26 -9.07
C PRO A 36 -2.34 -3.98 -8.72
N MET A 37 -1.88 -3.24 -7.69
CA MET A 37 -2.56 -2.04 -7.23
C MET A 37 -2.58 -0.92 -8.29
N GLY A 38 -3.77 -0.43 -8.64
CA GLY A 38 -3.92 0.75 -9.51
C GLY A 38 -3.65 0.49 -11.00
N THR A 39 -3.74 -0.76 -11.47
CA THR A 39 -3.72 -1.10 -12.90
C THR A 39 -4.96 -1.88 -13.33
N THR A 40 -5.38 -1.69 -14.58
CA THR A 40 -6.49 -2.44 -15.20
C THR A 40 -6.00 -3.53 -16.16
N VAL A 41 -4.71 -3.51 -16.52
CA VAL A 41 -4.10 -4.45 -17.45
C VAL A 41 -2.73 -4.84 -16.89
N TRP A 42 -2.51 -6.15 -16.70
CA TRP A 42 -1.30 -6.69 -16.09
C TRP A 42 -0.87 -7.99 -16.74
N GLY A 43 0.42 -8.28 -16.58
CA GLY A 43 1.04 -9.56 -16.86
C GLY A 43 1.20 -10.32 -15.55
N HIS A 44 1.46 -11.61 -15.64
CA HIS A 44 1.76 -12.44 -14.49
C HIS A 44 2.76 -13.53 -14.90
N ARG A 45 3.52 -14.05 -13.93
CA ARG A 45 4.42 -15.18 -14.13
C ARG A 45 4.67 -15.93 -12.82
N LEU A 46 5.12 -17.16 -12.93
CA LEU A 46 5.73 -17.90 -11.84
C LEU A 46 7.21 -17.51 -11.69
N ASN A 47 7.69 -17.51 -10.45
CA ASN A 47 9.11 -17.51 -10.12
C ASN A 47 9.38 -18.57 -9.04
N LEU A 48 10.62 -18.63 -8.54
CA LEU A 48 11.00 -19.57 -7.48
C LEU A 48 10.13 -19.42 -6.24
N ASP A 49 9.87 -18.17 -5.85
CA ASP A 49 9.24 -17.84 -4.58
C ASP A 49 7.72 -17.93 -4.63
N GLY A 50 7.11 -17.59 -5.75
CA GLY A 50 5.69 -17.28 -5.81
C GLY A 50 5.07 -17.24 -7.20
N VAL A 51 3.94 -16.55 -7.24
CA VAL A 51 3.34 -15.97 -8.43
C VAL A 51 3.41 -14.45 -8.28
N VAL A 52 3.81 -13.76 -9.35
CA VAL A 52 3.87 -12.30 -9.38
C VAL A 52 3.01 -11.80 -10.53
N ALA A 53 2.19 -10.79 -10.23
CA ALA A 53 1.49 -9.99 -11.23
C ALA A 53 2.09 -8.59 -11.26
N PHE A 54 2.23 -8.00 -12.44
CA PHE A 54 2.91 -6.72 -12.62
C PHE A 54 2.26 -5.89 -13.72
N GLY A 55 2.31 -4.57 -13.57
CA GLY A 55 1.76 -3.64 -14.55
C GLY A 55 2.45 -3.76 -15.91
N ASN A 56 1.70 -3.53 -17.00
CA ASN A 56 2.22 -3.70 -18.36
C ASN A 56 2.94 -2.47 -18.94
N ARG A 57 2.93 -1.34 -18.23
CA ARG A 57 3.65 -0.14 -18.65
C ARG A 57 5.13 -0.27 -18.29
N GLN A 58 6.01 0.09 -19.23
CA GLN A 58 7.45 0.15 -19.01
C GLN A 58 7.89 1.60 -18.79
N PRO A 59 8.75 1.89 -17.79
CA PRO A 59 9.21 0.97 -16.75
C PRO A 59 8.06 0.52 -15.83
N CYS A 60 8.08 -0.75 -15.42
CA CYS A 60 7.06 -1.31 -14.54
C CYS A 60 7.42 -1.02 -13.07
N GLU A 61 6.61 -0.19 -12.43
CA GLU A 61 6.81 0.26 -11.06
C GLU A 61 5.71 -0.25 -10.12
N THR A 62 4.97 -1.29 -10.53
CA THR A 62 3.84 -1.80 -9.78
C THR A 62 3.73 -3.30 -9.93
N TYR A 63 3.72 -4.01 -8.82
CA TYR A 63 3.51 -5.45 -8.79
C TYR A 63 2.84 -5.89 -7.49
N THR A 64 2.24 -7.07 -7.56
CA THR A 64 1.79 -7.82 -6.39
C THR A 64 2.37 -9.22 -6.49
N GLN A 65 3.10 -9.65 -5.45
CA GLN A 65 3.73 -10.95 -5.38
C GLN A 65 3.15 -11.73 -4.21
N LEU A 66 2.57 -12.89 -4.52
CA LEU A 66 2.21 -13.90 -3.53
C LEU A 66 3.33 -14.92 -3.43
N PHE A 67 3.97 -14.99 -2.27
CA PHE A 67 5.00 -15.96 -1.95
C PHE A 67 4.38 -17.29 -1.50
N ARG A 68 5.12 -18.38 -1.69
CA ARG A 68 4.72 -19.74 -1.31
C ARG A 68 4.48 -19.95 0.18
N ASN A 69 5.07 -19.11 1.03
CA ASN A 69 4.82 -19.12 2.48
C ASN A 69 3.63 -18.23 2.88
N GLY A 70 2.86 -17.72 1.93
CA GLY A 70 1.66 -16.91 2.18
C GLY A 70 1.92 -15.42 2.34
N VAL A 71 3.18 -14.97 2.36
CA VAL A 71 3.48 -13.53 2.35
C VAL A 71 2.96 -12.93 1.05
N LEU A 72 2.29 -11.79 1.17
CA LEU A 72 1.86 -10.97 0.04
C LEU A 72 2.63 -9.65 0.09
N GLU A 73 3.34 -9.32 -0.99
CA GLU A 73 4.01 -8.03 -1.15
C GLU A 73 3.32 -7.25 -2.26
N VAL A 74 2.96 -6.01 -1.96
CA VAL A 74 2.30 -5.08 -2.89
C VAL A 74 3.18 -3.87 -3.06
N VAL A 75 3.58 -3.56 -4.28
CA VAL A 75 4.44 -2.41 -4.60
C VAL A 75 3.75 -1.48 -5.59
N GLN A 76 3.85 -0.17 -5.33
CA GLN A 76 3.29 0.87 -6.18
C GLN A 76 4.21 2.10 -6.23
N GLY A 77 4.74 2.44 -7.41
CA GLY A 77 5.69 3.54 -7.61
C GLY A 77 5.17 4.78 -8.35
N ARG A 78 3.86 4.90 -8.57
CA ARG A 78 3.22 5.98 -9.33
C ARG A 78 2.27 6.87 -8.51
N ILE A 79 2.02 6.58 -7.23
CA ILE A 79 1.06 7.32 -6.39
C ILE A 79 1.69 8.31 -5.40
N LEU A 80 3.02 8.49 -5.37
CA LEU A 80 3.69 9.34 -4.37
C LEU A 80 4.30 10.65 -4.91
N ALA A 81 4.60 10.74 -6.20
CA ALA A 81 5.48 11.79 -6.74
C ALA A 81 4.84 12.53 -7.92
N SER A 82 3.69 13.15 -7.69
CA SER A 82 3.05 13.98 -8.72
C SER A 82 3.68 15.36 -8.74
N GLN A 83 3.80 15.94 -9.94
CA GLN A 83 4.29 17.31 -10.10
C GLN A 83 3.17 18.31 -9.78
N HIS A 84 3.43 19.22 -8.84
CA HIS A 84 2.51 20.31 -8.49
C HIS A 84 3.29 21.56 -8.12
N GLU A 85 3.02 22.69 -8.78
CA GLU A 85 3.69 23.99 -8.53
C GLU A 85 5.23 23.92 -8.43
N GLY A 86 5.87 23.06 -9.24
CA GLY A 86 7.34 22.90 -9.24
C GLY A 86 7.91 22.03 -8.11
N ARG A 87 7.05 21.32 -7.36
CA ARG A 87 7.43 20.37 -6.31
C ARG A 87 6.89 18.97 -6.62
N LEU A 88 7.55 17.96 -6.06
CA LEU A 88 7.01 16.60 -6.02
C LEU A 88 6.14 16.46 -4.77
N VAL A 89 4.90 16.04 -4.97
CA VAL A 89 3.90 15.89 -3.90
C VAL A 89 3.33 14.48 -3.85
N ILE A 90 3.04 14.02 -2.64
CA ILE A 90 2.14 12.92 -2.35
C ILE A 90 0.71 13.44 -2.53
N PRO A 91 -0.05 13.00 -3.55
CA PRO A 91 -1.43 13.46 -3.76
C PRO A 91 -2.33 12.85 -2.70
N SER A 92 -2.49 13.55 -1.57
CA SER A 92 -3.04 13.00 -0.32
C SER A 92 -4.31 12.16 -0.50
N VAL A 93 -5.32 12.71 -1.19
CA VAL A 93 -6.61 12.03 -1.43
C VAL A 93 -6.41 10.77 -2.28
N ALA A 94 -5.75 10.88 -3.43
CA ALA A 94 -5.61 9.76 -4.35
C ALA A 94 -4.74 8.64 -3.76
N PHE A 95 -3.61 9.00 -3.13
CA PHE A 95 -2.68 8.09 -2.48
C PHE A 95 -3.40 7.18 -1.47
N GLU A 96 -4.12 7.76 -0.52
CA GLU A 96 -4.80 6.99 0.53
C GLU A 96 -5.99 6.22 -0.02
N GLU A 97 -6.78 6.82 -0.92
CA GLU A 97 -7.96 6.18 -1.50
C GLU A 97 -7.59 4.91 -2.28
N TYR A 98 -6.49 4.94 -3.04
CA TYR A 98 -6.02 3.77 -3.76
C TYR A 98 -5.72 2.61 -2.81
N ILE A 99 -5.02 2.88 -1.70
CA ILE A 99 -4.61 1.85 -0.75
C ILE A 99 -5.82 1.31 0.02
N VAL A 100 -6.71 2.19 0.51
CA VAL A 100 -7.94 1.80 1.22
C VAL A 100 -8.81 0.89 0.36
N ARG A 101 -8.97 1.20 -0.93
CA ARG A 101 -9.76 0.38 -1.87
C ARG A 101 -9.10 -0.94 -2.24
N TYR A 102 -7.77 -1.01 -2.17
CA TYR A 102 -7.01 -2.18 -2.58
C TYR A 102 -6.84 -3.22 -1.46
N LEU A 103 -6.74 -2.78 -0.20
CA LEU A 103 -6.53 -3.67 0.95
C LEU A 103 -7.53 -4.84 1.04
N PRO A 104 -8.86 -4.67 0.82
CA PRO A 104 -9.79 -5.81 0.82
C PRO A 104 -9.52 -6.87 -0.25
N GLN A 105 -8.88 -6.50 -1.37
CA GLN A 105 -8.48 -7.47 -2.40
C GLN A 105 -7.34 -8.36 -1.90
N CYS A 106 -6.43 -7.81 -1.10
CA CYS A 106 -5.33 -8.55 -0.48
C CYS A 106 -5.84 -9.60 0.50
N PHE A 107 -6.82 -9.24 1.35
CA PHE A 107 -7.44 -10.20 2.26
C PHE A 107 -8.22 -11.29 1.54
N ARG A 108 -8.96 -10.97 0.47
CA ARG A 108 -9.60 -12.02 -0.35
C ARG A 108 -8.60 -12.97 -0.99
N LEU A 109 -7.44 -12.49 -1.43
CA LEU A 109 -6.38 -13.34 -1.97
C LEU A 109 -5.82 -14.28 -0.89
N LEU A 110 -5.53 -13.75 0.31
CA LEU A 110 -5.07 -14.55 1.45
C LEU A 110 -6.11 -15.58 1.90
N GLU A 111 -7.39 -15.21 1.95
CA GLU A 111 -8.49 -16.13 2.24
C GLU A 111 -8.64 -17.21 1.16
N THR A 112 -8.49 -16.84 -0.12
CA THR A 112 -8.59 -17.78 -1.25
C THR A 112 -7.55 -18.89 -1.19
N ILE A 113 -6.33 -18.58 -0.73
CA ILE A 113 -5.27 -19.58 -0.55
C ILE A 113 -5.37 -20.32 0.79
N GLY A 114 -6.32 -19.94 1.65
CA GLY A 114 -6.50 -20.53 2.97
C GLY A 114 -5.43 -20.11 3.99
N ALA A 115 -4.91 -18.88 3.90
CA ALA A 115 -3.92 -18.38 4.84
C ALA A 115 -4.50 -18.21 6.25
N GLY A 116 -3.74 -18.64 7.26
CA GLY A 116 -4.09 -18.54 8.66
C GLY A 116 -3.98 -17.11 9.21
N LEU A 117 -4.86 -16.80 10.15
CA LEU A 117 -4.81 -15.59 10.96
C LEU A 117 -3.93 -15.80 12.20
N PRO A 118 -3.38 -14.72 12.79
CA PRO A 118 -3.50 -13.33 12.36
C PRO A 118 -2.52 -12.95 11.24
N ILE A 119 -2.83 -11.85 10.54
CA ILE A 119 -1.99 -11.25 9.50
C ILE A 119 -1.32 -9.99 10.05
N VAL A 120 -0.01 -9.87 9.92
CA VAL A 120 0.71 -8.62 10.14
C VAL A 120 0.66 -7.80 8.85
N VAL A 121 0.19 -6.56 8.94
CA VAL A 121 0.20 -5.59 7.84
C VAL A 121 1.26 -4.54 8.13
N ALA A 122 2.24 -4.42 7.25
CA ALA A 122 3.33 -3.44 7.36
C ALA A 122 3.41 -2.59 6.10
N MET A 123 3.72 -1.30 6.25
CA MET A 123 3.84 -0.36 5.14
C MET A 123 5.18 0.37 5.19
N THR A 124 5.83 0.48 4.04
CA THR A 124 7.10 1.22 3.86
C THR A 124 7.00 2.12 2.64
N LEU A 125 7.48 3.36 2.77
CA LEU A 125 7.67 4.26 1.63
C LEU A 125 9.18 4.47 1.41
N THR A 126 9.63 4.42 0.16
CA THR A 126 11.05 4.56 -0.22
C THR A 126 11.28 5.73 -1.17
N ASN A 127 12.49 6.27 -1.18
CA ASN A 127 12.89 7.49 -1.90
C ASN A 127 11.96 8.68 -1.58
N THR A 128 11.62 8.86 -0.31
CA THR A 128 10.62 9.85 0.14
C THR A 128 11.18 11.24 0.38
N LYS A 129 12.50 11.40 0.38
CA LYS A 129 13.14 12.68 0.68
C LYS A 129 12.65 13.76 -0.29
N ASP A 130 12.42 14.96 0.23
CA ASP A 130 11.94 16.13 -0.50
C ASP A 130 10.50 16.03 -1.04
N LEU A 131 9.77 14.94 -0.75
CA LEU A 131 8.34 14.86 -1.05
C LEU A 131 7.53 15.70 -0.07
N TRP A 132 6.54 16.42 -0.60
CA TRP A 132 5.59 17.22 0.18
C TRP A 132 4.23 16.54 0.23
N MET A 133 3.45 16.77 1.29
CA MET A 133 2.03 16.40 1.26
C MET A 133 1.26 17.36 0.36
N GLY A 134 0.55 16.82 -0.64
CA GLY A 134 -0.37 17.59 -1.47
C GLY A 134 -1.66 17.85 -0.72
N VAL A 135 -1.86 19.07 -0.24
CA VAL A 135 -3.09 19.54 0.42
C VAL A 135 -3.78 20.61 -0.42
N ASP A 136 -5.09 20.78 -0.26
CA ASP A 136 -5.83 21.81 -1.00
C ASP A 136 -5.30 23.20 -0.65
N THR A 137 -5.13 24.03 -1.68
CA THR A 137 -4.59 25.40 -1.67
C THR A 137 -5.30 26.33 -0.68
N PHE A 138 -6.54 26.03 -0.29
CA PHE A 138 -7.26 26.78 0.74
C PHE A 138 -6.65 26.65 2.15
N LEU A 139 -5.75 25.68 2.37
CA LEU A 139 -4.98 25.48 3.61
C LEU A 139 -3.60 26.15 3.57
N ARG A 140 -3.37 27.13 2.69
CA ARG A 140 -2.08 27.82 2.50
C ARG A 140 -1.45 28.40 3.77
N ASP A 141 -2.21 28.62 4.83
CA ASP A 141 -1.71 29.13 6.11
C ASP A 141 -1.04 28.04 6.98
N GLU A 142 -1.28 26.74 6.72
CA GLU A 142 -0.51 25.64 7.31
C GLU A 142 0.58 25.20 6.33
N ALA A 143 1.74 25.88 6.40
CA ALA A 143 2.91 25.47 5.65
C ALA A 143 3.39 24.09 6.15
N GLY A 144 3.12 23.05 5.36
CA GLY A 144 3.73 21.73 5.55
C GLY A 144 5.25 21.77 5.38
N TYR A 145 5.90 20.62 5.58
CA TYR A 145 7.33 20.43 5.41
C TYR A 145 7.60 19.28 4.43
N PRO A 146 8.73 19.30 3.70
CA PRO A 146 9.16 18.13 2.96
C PRO A 146 9.59 17.02 3.93
N ILE A 147 9.41 15.77 3.51
CA ILE A 147 9.94 14.63 4.23
C ILE A 147 11.49 14.68 4.18
N ASP A 148 12.15 14.57 5.33
CA ASP A 148 13.61 14.58 5.45
C ASP A 148 14.24 13.17 5.30
N ALA A 149 13.44 12.12 5.49
CA ALA A 149 13.90 10.73 5.42
C ALA A 149 13.84 10.15 4.00
N GLU A 150 14.87 9.41 3.61
CA GLU A 150 14.89 8.63 2.36
C GLU A 150 13.92 7.44 2.37
N THR A 151 13.58 6.94 3.56
CA THR A 151 12.67 5.80 3.74
C THR A 151 11.85 6.02 5.00
N ILE A 152 10.54 5.80 4.90
CA ILE A 152 9.60 5.79 6.02
C ILE A 152 9.19 4.35 6.24
N ILE A 153 9.54 3.79 7.40
CA ILE A 153 9.08 2.48 7.87
C ILE A 153 8.00 2.73 8.91
N LEU A 154 6.78 2.28 8.65
CA LEU A 154 5.63 2.52 9.54
C LEU A 154 5.46 1.35 10.51
N PRO A 155 4.93 1.60 11.73
CA PRO A 155 4.56 0.55 12.66
C PRO A 155 3.58 -0.44 12.02
N GLU A 156 3.75 -1.72 12.31
CA GLU A 156 2.89 -2.78 11.84
C GLU A 156 1.56 -2.87 12.61
N THR A 157 0.52 -3.35 11.92
CA THR A 157 -0.79 -3.65 12.52
C THR A 157 -1.05 -5.14 12.46
N ILE A 158 -1.43 -5.75 13.59
CA ILE A 158 -1.87 -7.14 13.65
C ILE A 158 -3.37 -7.20 13.38
N VAL A 159 -3.75 -7.98 12.38
CA VAL A 159 -5.14 -8.15 11.92
C VAL A 159 -5.61 -9.55 12.30
N GLU A 160 -6.52 -9.61 13.28
CA GLU A 160 -7.07 -10.85 13.84
C GLU A 160 -8.24 -11.41 13.01
N THR A 161 -8.78 -10.62 12.07
CA THR A 161 -9.88 -11.05 11.19
C THR A 161 -9.85 -10.33 9.84
N PHE A 162 -10.10 -11.06 8.76
CA PHE A 162 -10.24 -10.50 7.41
C PHE A 162 -11.41 -9.51 7.27
N ALA A 163 -12.35 -9.51 8.23
CA ALA A 163 -13.46 -8.56 8.28
C ALA A 163 -13.07 -7.18 8.84
N THR A 164 -11.83 -7.00 9.29
CA THR A 164 -11.37 -5.71 9.85
C THR A 164 -11.43 -4.62 8.77
N PRO A 165 -12.15 -3.50 9.00
CA PRO A 165 -12.23 -2.40 8.06
C PRO A 165 -10.84 -1.84 7.70
N ALA A 166 -10.58 -1.66 6.40
CA ALA A 166 -9.29 -1.19 5.90
C ALA A 166 -8.86 0.15 6.51
N GLN A 167 -9.82 1.04 6.80
CA GLN A 167 -9.55 2.35 7.37
C GLN A 167 -8.97 2.26 8.79
N LEU A 168 -9.43 1.31 9.60
CA LEU A 168 -8.91 1.10 10.96
C LEU A 168 -7.46 0.59 10.95
N ILE A 169 -7.08 -0.14 9.90
CA ILE A 169 -5.71 -0.63 9.72
C ILE A 169 -4.79 0.49 9.22
N LEU A 170 -5.27 1.28 8.25
CA LEU A 170 -4.43 2.19 7.47
C LEU A 170 -4.35 3.60 8.04
N LYS A 171 -5.39 4.10 8.71
CA LYS A 171 -5.41 5.48 9.22
C LYS A 171 -4.21 5.79 10.14
N PRO A 172 -3.83 4.94 11.11
CA PRO A 172 -2.66 5.20 11.94
C PRO A 172 -1.36 5.33 11.12
N MET A 173 -1.22 4.52 10.07
CA MET A 173 -0.07 4.58 9.16
C MET A 173 -0.08 5.88 8.34
N PHE A 174 -1.25 6.29 7.84
CA PHE A 174 -1.39 7.55 7.12
C PHE A 174 -1.11 8.76 8.00
N ASP A 175 -1.62 8.79 9.23
CA ASP A 175 -1.37 9.88 10.18
C ASP A 175 0.13 10.12 10.37
N LEU A 176 0.94 9.06 10.45
CA LEU A 176 2.40 9.17 10.54
C LEU A 176 3.07 9.72 9.27
N ILE A 177 2.54 9.41 8.08
CA ILE A 177 3.02 10.02 6.83
C ILE A 177 2.69 11.51 6.80
N TRP A 178 1.51 11.91 7.28
CA TRP A 178 1.15 13.33 7.43
C TRP A 178 2.03 14.03 8.45
N ASN A 179 2.36 13.38 9.58
CA ASN A 179 3.31 13.89 10.57
C ASN A 179 4.70 14.12 9.97
N ALA A 180 5.16 13.23 9.08
CA ALA A 180 6.43 13.42 8.37
C ALA A 180 6.43 14.65 7.45
N CYS A 181 5.25 15.14 7.06
CA CYS A 181 5.05 16.38 6.31
C CYS A 181 4.63 17.56 7.20
N GLY A 182 4.69 17.42 8.53
CA GLY A 182 4.37 18.48 9.50
C GLY A 182 2.90 18.72 9.80
N PHE A 183 2.01 17.84 9.35
CA PHE A 183 0.58 17.90 9.67
C PHE A 183 0.21 16.97 10.82
N PRO A 184 -0.79 17.29 11.65
CA PRO A 184 -1.12 16.50 12.84
C PRO A 184 -1.73 15.12 12.54
N ALA A 185 -2.46 14.97 11.42
CA ALA A 185 -3.12 13.72 11.03
C ALA A 185 -3.54 13.76 9.56
N SER A 186 -3.88 12.60 8.99
CA SER A 186 -4.60 12.55 7.73
C SER A 186 -5.96 13.15 7.91
N GLN A 187 -6.28 14.08 7.03
CA GLN A 187 -7.53 14.80 7.10
C GLN A 187 -8.59 14.16 6.17
N ASN A 188 -8.26 13.08 5.44
CA ASN A 188 -9.23 12.28 4.66
C ASN A 188 -10.14 11.37 5.50
N PHE A 189 -10.01 11.38 6.82
CA PHE A 189 -10.83 10.58 7.73
C PHE A 189 -11.54 11.46 8.76
N ASP A 190 -12.74 11.05 9.18
CA ASP A 190 -13.42 11.65 10.33
C ASP A 190 -12.86 11.11 11.66
N ALA A 191 -13.42 11.58 12.78
CA ALA A 191 -13.00 11.18 14.12
C ALA A 191 -13.23 9.68 14.40
N ASP A 192 -14.18 9.06 13.71
CA ASP A 192 -14.50 7.63 13.82
C ASP A 192 -13.66 6.79 12.84
N GLY A 193 -12.81 7.42 12.03
CA GLY A 193 -11.94 6.77 11.06
C GLY A 193 -12.63 6.43 9.74
N ASN A 194 -13.81 6.99 9.45
CA ASN A 194 -14.48 6.81 8.17
C ASN A 194 -13.91 7.79 7.13
N TRP A 195 -13.90 7.35 5.87
CA TRP A 195 -13.45 8.17 4.76
C TRP A 195 -14.35 9.41 4.55
N VAL A 196 -13.74 10.59 4.44
CA VAL A 196 -14.43 11.85 4.17
C VAL A 196 -14.12 12.30 2.75
N THR A 197 -15.17 12.57 1.96
CA THR A 197 -15.01 13.06 0.59
C THR A 197 -14.42 14.47 0.59
N ARG A 198 -13.20 14.60 0.06
CA ARG A 198 -12.55 15.88 -0.25
C ARG A 198 -12.43 16.06 -1.76
N ARG A 199 -12.31 17.31 -2.22
CA ARG A 199 -11.98 17.56 -3.63
C ARG A 199 -10.55 17.08 -3.90
N ARG A 200 -10.36 16.39 -5.02
CA ARG A 200 -9.06 15.90 -5.52
C ARG A 200 -8.31 17.00 -6.24
#